data_AF-A0A6G0UVH9-F1
#
_entry.id   AF-A0A6G0UVH9-F1
#
_cell.length_a   1.000
_cell.length_b   1.000
_cell.length_c   1.000
_cell.angle_alpha   90.00
_cell.angle_beta   90.00
_cell.angle_gamma   90.00
#
_symmetry.space_group_name_H-M   'P 1'
#
loop_
_entity.id
_entity.type
_entity.pdbx_description
1 polymer ?
#
loop_
_entity_poly.entity_id
_entity_poly.type
_entity_poly.pdbx_seq_one_letter_code
_entity_poly.pdbx_strand_id
1 'polypeptide(L)'
;MESFPVEVNPADAPVTRNIPSGNFQTQEALLFASILDEHRDLLLDRLRGICDPVCTAFDEHEMVFALKMADSPRVALHIRRKFNNEMSSVWHCRYIGVPVPDKVPAVCRTSIDSIVHCVDMMEFSKSMGLRMEYEYVARGFLFTKGPIKILVYKVYSTEKPGVYSKDLLKPQLDSHVVEAMIPVENEDTLKYSKILKDFCDQLAPLVEFKKMSDPKTLKELAIKTGIVKRLVKEHATYVKEAEKETEKLNKMKEDPSVDEYTVKKFSEVVQETRGMIPVVAGKAHKAAKELQAFLEANQGSLEGTDEYNNAFVEVQSANELPLFY
;
A
#
# COMPACT_ATOMS: atom_id res chain seq x y z
N MET A 1 47.75 -32.15 13.19
CA MET A 1 46.81 -33.19 12.73
C MET A 1 45.64 -32.48 12.10
N GLU A 2 45.37 -32.86 10.86
CA GLU A 2 44.67 -32.09 9.83
C GLU A 2 43.16 -31.95 10.09
N SER A 3 42.64 -30.78 9.74
CA SER A 3 41.23 -30.50 9.53
C SER A 3 40.77 -31.12 8.20
N PHE A 4 39.75 -31.98 8.24
CA PHE A 4 39.00 -32.37 7.05
C PHE A 4 37.63 -31.65 7.04
N PRO A 5 37.23 -31.03 5.91
CA PRO A 5 35.89 -30.49 5.76
C PRO A 5 34.91 -31.62 5.39
N VAL A 6 33.78 -31.69 6.07
CA VAL A 6 32.65 -32.54 5.62
C VAL A 6 31.90 -31.76 4.55
N GLU A 7 32.07 -32.15 3.28
CA GLU A 7 31.22 -31.70 2.18
C GLU A 7 29.77 -32.14 2.44
N VAL A 8 28.86 -31.17 2.60
CA VAL A 8 27.42 -31.44 2.61
C VAL A 8 26.95 -31.54 1.17
N ASN A 9 26.53 -32.73 0.76
CA ASN A 9 26.02 -33.01 -0.57
C ASN A 9 24.71 -32.22 -0.80
N PRO A 10 24.58 -31.41 -1.87
CA PRO A 10 23.36 -30.63 -2.14
C PRO A 10 22.11 -31.47 -2.41
N ALA A 11 22.25 -32.80 -2.53
CA ALA A 11 21.13 -33.75 -2.62
C ALA A 11 20.48 -34.11 -1.27
N ASP A 12 21.10 -33.76 -0.14
CA ASP A 12 20.56 -34.00 1.22
C ASP A 12 19.79 -32.79 1.78
N ALA A 13 19.44 -31.81 0.93
CA ALA A 13 18.47 -30.79 1.31
C ALA A 13 17.19 -31.51 1.75
N PRO A 14 16.64 -31.22 2.94
CA PRO A 14 15.43 -31.89 3.39
C PRO A 14 14.35 -31.60 2.36
N VAL A 15 13.97 -32.65 1.62
CA VAL A 15 12.76 -32.70 0.80
C VAL A 15 11.68 -32.07 1.66
N THR A 16 11.13 -30.94 1.21
CA THR A 16 10.00 -30.26 1.85
C THR A 16 8.87 -31.27 1.92
N ARG A 17 8.84 -32.04 3.01
CA ARG A 17 7.69 -32.86 3.37
C ARG A 17 6.54 -31.88 3.41
N ASN A 18 5.50 -32.13 2.61
CA ASN A 18 4.19 -31.52 2.83
C ASN A 18 3.76 -31.90 4.24
N ILE A 19 4.12 -31.05 5.20
CA ILE A 19 3.54 -31.07 6.53
C ILE A 19 2.07 -30.74 6.28
N PRO A 20 1.11 -31.59 6.68
CA PRO A 20 -0.30 -31.24 6.57
C PRO A 20 -0.47 -29.88 7.24
N SER A 21 -1.05 -28.92 6.52
CA SER A 21 -1.26 -27.55 6.98
C SER A 21 -1.85 -27.61 8.39
N GLY A 22 -1.02 -27.39 9.41
CA GLY A 22 -1.50 -27.37 10.78
C GLY A 22 -2.54 -26.26 10.91
N ASN A 23 -3.44 -26.39 11.89
CA ASN A 23 -4.50 -25.43 12.27
C ASN A 23 -4.01 -23.98 12.58
N PHE A 24 -2.79 -23.62 12.21
CA PHE A 24 -2.12 -22.35 12.46
C PHE A 24 -2.13 -21.42 11.23
N GLN A 25 -2.32 -21.98 10.03
CA GLN A 25 -2.45 -21.20 8.81
C GLN A 25 -3.91 -20.87 8.55
N THR A 26 -4.22 -19.61 8.30
CA THR A 26 -5.59 -19.15 7.99
C THR A 26 -5.54 -18.16 6.84
N GLN A 27 -6.44 -18.30 5.88
CA GLN A 27 -6.68 -17.27 4.89
C GLN A 27 -7.70 -16.27 5.45
N GLU A 28 -7.44 -14.97 5.33
CA GLU A 28 -8.31 -13.91 5.83
C GLU A 28 -8.56 -12.86 4.74
N ALA A 29 -9.78 -12.32 4.73
CA ALA A 29 -10.15 -11.15 3.94
C ALA A 29 -10.21 -9.93 4.87
N LEU A 30 -9.68 -8.79 4.42
CA LEU A 30 -9.52 -7.59 5.23
C LEU A 30 -9.89 -6.31 4.49
N LEU A 31 -10.40 -5.35 5.26
CA LEU A 31 -10.62 -3.98 4.85
C LEU A 31 -10.14 -3.04 5.96
N PHE A 32 -9.71 -1.85 5.56
CA PHE A 32 -9.20 -0.83 6.46
C PHE A 32 -9.99 0.45 6.31
N ALA A 33 -10.07 1.21 7.38
CA ALA A 33 -10.61 2.54 7.39
C ALA A 33 -9.94 3.36 8.51
N SER A 34 -10.31 4.63 8.59
CA SER A 34 -9.91 5.51 9.68
C SER A 34 -11.09 6.37 10.12
N ILE A 35 -11.03 6.84 11.36
CA ILE A 35 -12.01 7.77 11.91
C ILE A 35 -11.32 8.83 12.78
N LEU A 36 -11.73 10.09 12.67
CA LEU A 36 -11.20 11.16 13.51
C LEU A 36 -11.55 10.93 14.98
N ASP A 37 -10.67 11.37 15.88
CA ASP A 37 -10.85 11.21 17.34
C ASP A 37 -12.21 11.71 17.83
N GLU A 38 -12.68 12.83 17.27
CA GLU A 38 -13.97 13.47 17.60
C GLU A 38 -15.17 12.55 17.35
N HIS A 39 -15.08 11.68 16.36
CA HIS A 39 -16.17 10.81 15.92
C HIS A 39 -16.03 9.36 16.40
N ARG A 40 -14.96 9.05 17.13
CA ARG A 40 -14.67 7.70 17.64
C ARG A 40 -15.86 7.11 18.41
N ASP A 41 -16.40 7.86 19.36
CA ASP A 41 -17.44 7.33 20.26
C ASP A 41 -18.73 7.01 19.51
N LEU A 42 -19.06 7.82 18.49
CA LEU A 42 -20.20 7.56 17.61
C LEU A 42 -20.05 6.23 16.86
N LEU A 43 -18.84 5.92 16.37
CA LEU A 43 -18.57 4.63 15.76
C LEU A 43 -18.65 3.49 16.78
N LEU A 44 -18.07 3.66 17.98
CA LEU A 44 -18.11 2.61 19.02
C LEU A 44 -19.56 2.30 19.42
N ASP A 45 -20.41 3.30 19.57
CA ASP A 45 -21.83 3.11 19.88
C ASP A 45 -22.58 2.43 18.74
N ARG A 46 -22.29 2.81 17.48
CA ARG A 46 -22.84 2.12 16.31
C ARG A 46 -22.44 0.64 16.28
N LEU A 47 -21.16 0.34 16.51
CA LEU A 47 -20.63 -1.02 16.56
C LEU A 47 -21.28 -1.82 17.69
N ARG A 48 -21.44 -1.26 18.89
CA ARG A 48 -22.17 -1.90 20.01
C ARG A 48 -23.61 -2.28 19.63
N GLY A 49 -24.26 -1.51 18.76
CA GLY A 49 -25.62 -1.77 18.29
C GLY A 49 -25.74 -2.88 17.24
N ILE A 50 -24.70 -3.15 16.44
CA ILE A 50 -24.77 -4.10 15.32
C ILE A 50 -23.93 -5.37 15.52
N CYS A 51 -22.88 -5.28 16.34
CA CYS A 51 -21.99 -6.38 16.71
C CYS A 51 -22.58 -7.24 17.83
N ASP A 52 -21.88 -8.31 18.18
CA ASP A 52 -22.19 -9.16 19.30
C ASP A 52 -21.98 -8.38 20.63
N PRO A 53 -22.66 -8.76 21.73
CA PRO A 53 -22.69 -7.95 22.96
C PRO A 53 -21.33 -7.75 23.64
N VAL A 54 -20.35 -8.61 23.36
CA VAL A 54 -19.03 -8.57 24.00
C VAL A 54 -18.08 -7.70 23.18
N CYS A 55 -17.57 -6.66 23.83
CA CYS A 55 -16.49 -5.81 23.33
C CYS A 55 -15.26 -5.99 24.23
N THR A 56 -14.11 -6.28 23.65
CA THR A 56 -12.87 -6.53 24.41
C THR A 56 -11.90 -5.37 24.20
N ALA A 57 -11.57 -4.65 25.27
CA ALA A 57 -10.50 -3.66 25.24
C ALA A 57 -9.11 -4.35 25.19
N PHE A 58 -8.19 -3.78 24.43
CA PHE A 58 -6.81 -4.26 24.35
C PHE A 58 -5.81 -3.12 24.40
N ASP A 59 -4.63 -3.44 24.92
CA ASP A 59 -3.44 -2.59 24.99
C ASP A 59 -2.26 -3.52 24.69
N GLU A 60 -1.70 -3.43 23.50
CA GLU A 60 -0.71 -4.38 22.98
C GLU A 60 0.53 -3.65 22.47
N HIS A 61 1.71 -4.20 22.80
CA HIS A 61 2.97 -3.80 22.20
C HIS A 61 3.25 -4.68 21.00
N GLU A 62 3.42 -4.07 19.84
CA GLU A 62 3.71 -4.75 18.60
C GLU A 62 5.07 -4.33 18.04
N MET A 63 5.89 -5.34 17.76
CA MET A 63 7.22 -5.18 17.18
C MET A 63 7.23 -5.91 15.84
N VAL A 64 7.62 -5.19 14.77
CA VAL A 64 7.70 -5.75 13.44
C VAL A 64 9.15 -6.00 13.07
N PHE A 65 9.44 -7.26 12.82
CA PHE A 65 10.75 -7.74 12.40
C PHE A 65 10.73 -8.13 10.93
N ALA A 66 11.85 -7.94 10.25
CA ALA A 66 12.04 -8.38 8.89
C ALA A 66 13.29 -9.26 8.75
N LEU A 67 13.16 -10.31 7.93
CA LEU A 67 14.29 -11.05 7.39
C LEU A 67 14.56 -10.54 5.97
N LYS A 68 15.81 -10.12 5.72
CA LYS A 68 16.28 -9.68 4.40
C LYS A 68 17.33 -10.67 3.92
N MET A 69 17.00 -11.44 2.90
CA MET A 69 17.95 -12.30 2.18
C MET A 69 18.23 -11.65 0.83
N ALA A 70 19.45 -11.81 0.30
CA ALA A 70 19.91 -11.07 -0.89
C ALA A 70 18.97 -11.23 -2.10
N ASP A 71 18.45 -12.44 -2.32
CA ASP A 71 17.63 -12.79 -3.50
C ASP A 71 16.23 -13.32 -3.13
N SER A 72 15.73 -13.04 -1.93
CA SER A 72 14.41 -13.53 -1.50
C SER A 72 13.48 -12.39 -1.11
N PRO A 73 12.16 -12.57 -1.29
CA PRO A 73 11.19 -11.57 -0.85
C PRO A 73 11.34 -11.33 0.64
N ARG A 74 11.13 -10.06 1.03
CA ARG A 74 11.12 -9.67 2.44
C ARG A 74 10.07 -10.45 3.19
N VAL A 75 10.48 -11.14 4.25
CA VAL A 75 9.57 -11.81 5.19
C VAL A 75 9.44 -10.91 6.42
N ALA A 76 8.22 -10.51 6.75
CA ALA A 76 7.92 -9.73 7.95
C ALA A 76 7.19 -10.59 8.99
N LEU A 77 7.59 -10.45 10.25
CA LEU A 77 6.99 -11.09 11.41
C LEU A 77 6.50 -10.01 12.37
N HIS A 78 5.21 -10.06 12.67
CA HIS A 78 4.56 -9.22 13.66
C HIS A 78 4.56 -9.96 15.00
N ILE A 79 5.30 -9.43 15.97
CA ILE A 79 5.44 -10.03 17.29
C ILE A 79 4.75 -9.13 18.30
N ARG A 80 3.69 -9.65 18.93
CA ARG A 80 2.80 -8.91 19.83
C ARG A 80 2.83 -9.47 21.23
N ARG A 81 2.68 -8.60 22.23
CA ARG A 81 2.43 -8.97 23.63
C ARG A 81 1.45 -7.99 24.26
N LYS A 82 0.79 -8.41 25.33
CA LYS A 82 0.00 -7.47 26.16
C LYS A 82 0.92 -6.41 26.76
N PHE A 83 0.53 -5.16 26.60
CA PHE A 83 1.23 -4.02 27.15
C PHE A 83 1.06 -3.95 28.68
N ASN A 84 2.08 -3.50 29.39
CA ASN A 84 2.07 -3.33 30.85
C ASN A 84 1.83 -4.62 31.67
N ASN A 85 2.08 -5.79 31.07
CA ASN A 85 2.16 -7.06 31.79
C ASN A 85 3.62 -7.45 31.94
N GLU A 86 4.29 -6.96 32.98
CA GLU A 86 5.73 -7.10 33.24
C GLU A 86 6.20 -8.56 33.34
N MET A 87 5.27 -9.53 33.42
CA MET A 87 5.55 -10.97 33.50
C MET A 87 5.07 -11.77 32.29
N SER A 88 4.61 -11.13 31.21
CA SER A 88 4.20 -11.86 30.01
C SER A 88 5.42 -12.28 29.19
N SER A 89 5.97 -13.45 29.51
CA SER A 89 6.86 -14.19 28.62
C SER A 89 6.09 -14.81 27.45
N VAL A 90 4.78 -14.60 27.34
CA VAL A 90 3.95 -15.07 26.23
C VAL A 90 3.90 -14.01 25.14
N TRP A 91 4.19 -14.43 23.92
CA TRP A 91 4.22 -13.62 22.72
C TRP A 91 3.37 -14.26 21.64
N HIS A 92 2.71 -13.42 20.87
CA HIS A 92 1.95 -13.82 19.70
C HIS A 92 2.75 -13.45 18.44
N CYS A 93 3.26 -14.45 17.75
CA CYS A 93 4.01 -14.30 16.51
C CYS A 93 3.07 -14.52 15.32
N ARG A 94 2.97 -13.52 14.45
CA ARG A 94 2.16 -13.57 13.23
C ARG A 94 3.02 -13.32 12.00
N TYR A 95 2.99 -14.27 11.07
CA TYR A 95 3.44 -14.04 9.71
C TYR A 95 2.27 -13.57 8.86
N ILE A 96 2.51 -12.55 8.03
CA ILE A 96 1.54 -12.04 7.06
C ILE A 96 2.08 -12.32 5.67
N GLY A 97 1.36 -13.16 4.93
CA GLY A 97 1.66 -13.48 3.54
C GLY A 97 1.35 -12.33 2.61
N VAL A 98 1.94 -12.39 1.41
CA VAL A 98 1.64 -11.44 0.34
C VAL A 98 0.16 -11.57 -0.02
N PRO A 99 -0.60 -10.45 -0.10
CA PRO A 99 -1.98 -10.50 -0.53
C PRO A 99 -2.12 -11.15 -1.90
N VAL A 100 -3.15 -11.99 -2.05
CA VAL A 100 -3.50 -12.60 -3.34
C VAL A 100 -4.18 -11.53 -4.18
N PRO A 101 -3.62 -11.17 -5.36
CA PRO A 101 -4.26 -10.22 -6.24
C PRO A 101 -5.48 -10.88 -6.86
N ASP A 102 -6.67 -10.55 -6.35
CA ASP A 102 -7.94 -11.08 -6.84
C ASP A 102 -8.98 -9.95 -6.99
N LYS A 103 -9.92 -10.12 -7.92
CA LYS A 103 -10.99 -9.15 -8.22
C LYS A 103 -12.14 -9.25 -7.22
N VAL A 104 -11.78 -9.27 -5.95
CA VAL A 104 -12.69 -9.46 -4.81
C VAL A 104 -12.79 -8.18 -3.99
N PRO A 105 -13.91 -7.89 -3.30
CA PRO A 105 -14.12 -6.60 -2.62
C PRO A 105 -13.17 -6.27 -1.46
N ALA A 106 -12.44 -7.25 -0.92
CA ALA A 106 -11.56 -7.10 0.25
C ALA A 106 -10.16 -7.67 -0.03
N VAL A 107 -9.12 -7.16 0.64
CA VAL A 107 -7.76 -7.68 0.48
C VAL A 107 -7.69 -9.07 1.10
N CYS A 108 -7.27 -10.07 0.34
CA CYS A 108 -7.22 -11.45 0.83
C CYS A 108 -5.78 -11.91 0.96
N ARG A 109 -5.40 -12.47 2.10
CA ARG A 109 -4.02 -12.87 2.39
C ARG A 109 -3.98 -14.09 3.31
N THR A 110 -2.87 -14.81 3.25
CA THR A 110 -2.58 -15.87 4.22
C THR A 110 -1.96 -15.26 5.46
N SER A 111 -2.36 -15.75 6.62
CA SER A 111 -1.75 -15.47 7.91
C SER A 111 -1.33 -16.78 8.58
N ILE A 112 -0.25 -16.75 9.34
CA ILE A 112 0.17 -17.86 10.20
C ILE A 112 0.37 -17.31 11.59
N ASP A 113 -0.35 -17.87 12.55
CA ASP A 113 -0.36 -17.42 13.94
C ASP A 113 0.25 -18.49 14.86
N SER A 114 1.13 -18.06 15.77
CA SER A 114 1.74 -18.93 16.76
C SER A 114 1.93 -18.22 18.09
N ILE A 115 1.75 -18.96 19.18
CA ILE A 115 2.01 -18.49 20.54
C ILE A 115 3.36 -19.04 20.98
N VAL A 116 4.26 -18.14 21.36
CA VAL A 116 5.63 -18.46 21.78
C VAL A 116 5.84 -18.00 23.22
N HIS A 117 6.51 -18.83 24.01
CA HIS A 117 6.99 -18.43 25.33
C HIS A 117 8.48 -18.08 25.24
N CYS A 118 8.83 -16.81 25.50
CA CYS A 118 10.18 -16.30 25.41
C CYS A 118 10.39 -15.16 26.41
N VAL A 119 11.47 -15.25 27.19
CA VAL A 119 11.83 -14.24 28.19
C VAL A 119 12.53 -13.05 27.53
N ASP A 120 13.47 -13.32 26.61
CA ASP A 120 14.17 -12.29 25.83
C ASP A 120 13.88 -12.45 24.33
N MET A 121 12.79 -11.80 23.89
CA MET A 121 12.37 -11.84 22.49
C MET A 121 13.33 -11.09 21.56
N MET A 122 14.10 -10.12 22.09
CA MET A 122 15.06 -9.36 21.28
C MET A 122 16.27 -10.22 20.93
N GLU A 123 16.82 -10.93 21.91
CA GLU A 123 17.91 -11.88 21.70
C GLU A 123 17.48 -13.04 20.81
N PHE A 124 16.28 -13.60 21.04
CA PHE A 124 15.71 -14.63 20.18
C PHE A 124 15.60 -14.18 18.71
N SER A 125 15.02 -12.99 18.49
CA SER A 125 14.85 -12.44 17.14
C SER A 125 16.20 -12.19 16.45
N LYS A 126 17.17 -11.61 17.18
CA LYS A 126 18.52 -11.38 16.68
C LYS A 126 19.22 -12.68 16.29
N SER A 127 19.06 -13.74 17.09
CA SER A 127 19.67 -15.06 16.84
C SER A 127 19.11 -15.72 15.58
N MET A 128 17.86 -15.45 15.22
CA MET A 128 17.27 -15.90 13.95
C MET A 128 17.64 -15.00 12.75
N GLY A 129 18.49 -13.99 12.95
CA GLY A 129 18.87 -13.03 11.90
C GLY A 129 17.78 -12.01 11.57
N LEU A 130 16.70 -11.94 12.37
CA LEU A 130 15.66 -10.94 12.20
C LEU A 130 16.16 -9.56 12.64
N ARG A 131 15.77 -8.54 11.88
CA ARG A 131 16.04 -7.14 12.23
C ARG A 131 14.73 -6.44 12.53
N MET A 132 14.65 -5.79 13.68
CA MET A 132 13.51 -4.94 14.02
C MET A 132 13.48 -3.76 13.06
N GLU A 133 12.32 -3.46 12.50
CA GLU A 133 12.15 -2.29 11.63
C GLU A 133 11.42 -1.16 12.32
N TYR A 134 10.35 -1.49 13.03
CA TYR A 134 9.56 -0.53 13.80
C TYR A 134 8.78 -1.24 14.90
N GLU A 135 8.35 -0.46 15.88
CA GLU A 135 7.53 -0.90 17.00
C GLU A 135 6.50 0.17 17.33
N TYR A 136 5.38 -0.24 17.93
CA TYR A 136 4.33 0.65 18.36
C TYR A 136 3.47 0.00 19.45
N VAL A 137 2.71 0.83 20.17
CA VAL A 137 1.68 0.38 21.11
C VAL A 137 0.32 0.67 20.48
N ALA A 138 -0.52 -0.36 20.37
CA ALA A 138 -1.88 -0.26 19.88
C ALA A 138 -2.86 -0.37 21.05
N ARG A 139 -3.75 0.63 21.19
CA ARG A 139 -4.79 0.64 22.22
C ARG A 139 -6.16 0.81 21.59
N GLY A 140 -7.08 -0.07 21.93
CA GLY A 140 -8.39 -0.04 21.29
C GLY A 140 -9.36 -1.09 21.77
N PHE A 141 -10.32 -1.37 20.91
CA PHE A 141 -11.43 -2.26 21.15
C PHE A 141 -11.54 -3.28 20.01
N LEU A 142 -11.77 -4.53 20.38
CA LEU A 142 -12.16 -5.61 19.48
C LEU A 142 -13.66 -5.85 19.62
N PHE A 143 -14.36 -5.80 18.49
CA PHE A 143 -15.75 -6.20 18.31
C PHE A 143 -15.81 -7.46 17.43
N THR A 144 -16.84 -8.27 17.65
CA THR A 144 -17.12 -9.43 16.80
C THR A 144 -18.55 -9.38 16.28
N LYS A 145 -18.77 -9.90 15.07
CA LYS A 145 -20.09 -10.20 14.53
C LYS A 145 -20.03 -11.56 13.86
N GLY A 146 -20.31 -12.62 14.63
CA GLY A 146 -20.04 -13.98 14.17
C GLY A 146 -18.56 -14.15 13.80
N PRO A 147 -18.21 -14.51 12.54
CA PRO A 147 -16.82 -14.68 12.12
C PRO A 147 -16.08 -13.36 11.85
N ILE A 148 -16.80 -12.24 11.72
CA ILE A 148 -16.19 -10.92 11.45
C ILE A 148 -15.60 -10.38 12.75
N LYS A 149 -14.37 -9.89 12.67
CA LYS A 149 -13.68 -9.16 13.75
C LYS A 149 -13.42 -7.73 13.30
N ILE A 150 -13.73 -6.77 14.16
CA ILE A 150 -13.48 -5.34 13.90
C ILE A 150 -12.62 -4.80 15.03
N LEU A 151 -11.46 -4.26 14.69
CA LEU A 151 -10.57 -3.56 15.60
C LEU A 151 -10.73 -2.06 15.38
N VAL A 152 -10.95 -1.31 16.45
CA VAL A 152 -10.89 0.16 16.46
C VAL A 152 -9.81 0.57 17.44
N TYR A 153 -8.69 1.11 16.95
CA TYR A 153 -7.54 1.36 17.81
C TYR A 153 -6.74 2.58 17.42
N LYS A 154 -5.97 3.09 18.39
CA LYS A 154 -5.03 4.19 18.20
C LYS A 154 -3.61 3.70 18.38
N VAL A 155 -2.71 4.22 17.55
CA VAL A 155 -1.29 3.88 17.52
C VAL A 155 -0.49 4.93 18.30
N TYR A 156 0.36 4.45 19.19
CA TYR A 156 1.26 5.26 20.00
C TYR A 156 2.70 4.84 19.73
N SER A 157 3.59 5.82 19.58
CA SER A 157 5.03 5.58 19.53
C SER A 157 5.64 5.93 20.89
N THR A 158 6.74 5.27 21.24
CA THR A 158 7.59 5.73 22.34
C THR A 158 8.53 6.83 21.88
N GLU A 159 8.76 7.85 22.71
CA GLU A 159 9.81 8.84 22.50
C GLU A 159 11.21 8.30 22.74
N LYS A 160 11.33 7.26 23.56
CA LYS A 160 12.61 6.64 23.93
C LYS A 160 12.56 5.15 23.62
N PRO A 161 13.27 4.69 22.57
CA PRO A 161 13.33 3.27 22.21
C PRO A 161 13.69 2.39 23.41
N GLY A 162 13.00 1.26 23.56
CA GLY A 162 13.20 0.34 24.68
C GLY A 162 12.58 0.78 26.01
N VAL A 163 12.00 1.97 26.11
CA VAL A 163 11.26 2.44 27.30
C VAL A 163 9.81 2.68 26.92
N TYR A 164 8.90 2.01 27.62
CA TYR A 164 7.47 2.05 27.28
C TYR A 164 6.61 2.47 28.48
N SER A 165 7.07 3.44 29.26
CA SER A 165 6.22 4.03 30.30
C SER A 165 5.09 4.83 29.65
N LYS A 166 3.92 4.87 30.30
CA LYS A 166 2.73 5.58 29.78
C LYS A 166 3.03 7.05 29.48
N ASP A 167 3.92 7.68 30.24
CA ASP A 167 4.27 9.10 30.10
C ASP A 167 5.08 9.42 28.84
N LEU A 168 5.74 8.41 28.23
CA LEU A 168 6.57 8.56 27.04
C LEU A 168 5.86 8.11 25.75
N LEU A 169 4.60 7.71 25.84
CA LEU A 169 3.81 7.26 24.70
C LEU A 169 3.02 8.42 24.11
N LYS A 170 3.32 8.76 22.87
CA LYS A 170 2.63 9.83 22.14
C LYS A 170 1.76 9.27 21.02
N PRO A 171 0.50 9.73 20.91
CA PRO A 171 -0.34 9.39 19.78
C PRO A 171 0.31 9.91 18.50
N GLN A 172 0.29 9.11 17.44
CA GLN A 172 0.87 9.49 16.15
C GLN A 172 -0.08 10.29 15.26
N LEU A 173 -1.38 10.13 15.46
CA LEU A 173 -2.43 10.65 14.59
C LEU A 173 -3.60 11.18 15.42
N ASP A 174 -4.38 12.10 14.86
CA ASP A 174 -5.65 12.58 15.42
C ASP A 174 -6.84 11.70 14.97
N SER A 175 -6.54 10.43 14.69
CA SER A 175 -7.49 9.44 14.19
C SER A 175 -7.22 8.07 14.80
N HIS A 176 -8.27 7.25 14.79
CA HIS A 176 -8.19 5.82 15.06
C HIS A 176 -8.14 5.05 13.75
N VAL A 177 -7.38 3.97 13.73
CA VAL A 177 -7.37 2.96 12.68
C VAL A 177 -8.52 2.00 12.94
N VAL A 178 -9.25 1.66 11.88
CA VAL A 178 -10.32 0.68 11.93
C VAL A 178 -9.98 -0.45 10.97
N GLU A 179 -9.88 -1.67 11.48
CA GLU A 179 -9.62 -2.87 10.68
C GLU A 179 -10.80 -3.81 10.81
N ALA A 180 -11.30 -4.30 9.67
CA ALA A 180 -12.30 -5.35 9.63
C ALA A 180 -11.70 -6.58 8.94
N MET A 181 -11.84 -7.74 9.56
CA MET A 181 -11.31 -9.00 9.03
C MET A 181 -12.33 -10.14 9.18
N ILE A 182 -12.31 -11.08 8.25
CA ILE A 182 -13.09 -12.31 8.29
C ILE A 182 -12.20 -13.49 7.84
N PRO A 183 -12.22 -14.64 8.54
CA PRO A 183 -11.56 -15.84 8.04
C PRO A 183 -12.26 -16.34 6.77
N VAL A 184 -11.47 -16.80 5.81
CA VAL A 184 -11.94 -17.42 4.57
C VAL A 184 -11.90 -18.94 4.75
N GLU A 185 -13.03 -19.59 4.56
CA GLU A 185 -13.15 -21.05 4.63
C GLU A 185 -13.34 -21.63 3.22
N ASN A 186 -12.83 -22.84 3.01
CA ASN A 186 -12.94 -23.58 1.73
C ASN A 186 -12.45 -22.79 0.51
N GLU A 187 -11.49 -21.88 0.70
CA GLU A 187 -10.89 -21.04 -0.34
C GLU A 187 -11.90 -20.12 -1.08
N ASP A 188 -13.13 -19.96 -0.56
CA ASP A 188 -14.20 -19.16 -1.18
C ASP A 188 -14.04 -17.65 -0.91
N THR A 189 -12.94 -17.13 -1.43
CA THR A 189 -12.49 -15.75 -1.20
C THR A 189 -13.55 -14.72 -1.59
N LEU A 190 -14.27 -14.94 -2.70
CA LEU A 190 -15.31 -14.03 -3.18
C LEU A 190 -16.51 -13.94 -2.24
N LYS A 191 -16.96 -15.07 -1.69
CA LYS A 191 -18.09 -15.07 -0.75
C LYS A 191 -17.76 -14.32 0.53
N TYR A 192 -16.65 -14.66 1.19
CA TYR A 192 -16.29 -14.06 2.49
C TYR A 192 -15.92 -12.58 2.34
N SER A 193 -15.24 -12.19 1.26
CA SER A 193 -14.95 -10.78 0.97
C SER A 193 -16.20 -9.94 0.72
N LYS A 194 -17.23 -10.49 0.05
CA LYS A 194 -18.55 -9.84 -0.09
C LYS A 194 -19.24 -9.68 1.26
N ILE A 195 -19.29 -10.74 2.07
CA ILE A 195 -19.89 -10.69 3.42
C ILE A 195 -19.22 -9.60 4.27
N LEU A 196 -17.89 -9.51 4.24
CA LEU A 196 -17.15 -8.47 4.93
C LEU A 196 -17.50 -7.08 4.41
N LYS A 197 -17.52 -6.90 3.07
CA LYS A 197 -17.84 -5.62 2.44
C LYS A 197 -19.26 -5.16 2.77
N ASP A 198 -20.25 -6.05 2.67
CA ASP A 198 -21.66 -5.77 2.98
C ASP A 198 -21.86 -5.39 4.45
N PHE A 199 -21.08 -5.99 5.36
CA PHE A 199 -21.05 -5.57 6.76
C PHE A 199 -20.45 -4.17 6.91
N CYS A 200 -19.29 -3.92 6.32
CA CYS A 200 -18.60 -2.62 6.40
C CYS A 200 -19.43 -1.49 5.78
N ASP A 201 -20.20 -1.75 4.72
CA ASP A 201 -21.04 -0.75 4.07
C ASP A 201 -22.19 -0.25 4.95
N GLN A 202 -22.61 -1.02 5.97
CA GLN A 202 -23.59 -0.59 6.97
C GLN A 202 -23.05 0.47 7.94
N LEU A 203 -21.73 0.71 7.92
CA LEU A 203 -21.06 1.75 8.70
C LEU A 203 -20.91 3.07 7.92
N ALA A 204 -21.24 3.09 6.63
CA ALA A 204 -21.34 4.35 5.88
C ALA A 204 -22.53 5.20 6.39
N PRO A 205 -22.43 6.54 6.45
CA PRO A 205 -21.27 7.34 6.05
C PRO A 205 -20.26 7.60 7.18
N LEU A 206 -20.41 6.97 8.36
CA LEU A 206 -19.53 7.23 9.51
C LEU A 206 -18.07 6.86 9.22
N VAL A 207 -17.86 5.74 8.55
CA VAL A 207 -16.55 5.21 8.19
C VAL A 207 -16.63 4.55 6.82
N GLU A 208 -15.68 4.87 5.94
CA GLU A 208 -15.56 4.26 4.62
C GLU A 208 -14.40 3.25 4.60
N PHE A 209 -14.73 1.98 4.37
CA PHE A 209 -13.74 0.91 4.30
C PHE A 209 -13.19 0.73 2.89
N LYS A 210 -11.86 0.72 2.79
CA LYS A 210 -11.12 0.58 1.53
C LYS A 210 -10.12 -0.57 1.62
N LYS A 211 -9.70 -1.05 0.44
CA LYS A 211 -8.53 -1.91 0.32
C LYS A 211 -7.28 -1.06 0.57
N MET A 212 -6.35 -1.58 1.36
CA MET A 212 -5.03 -0.96 1.51
C MET A 212 -4.01 -1.74 0.71
N SER A 213 -3.34 -1.04 -0.21
CA SER A 213 -2.23 -1.57 -0.99
C SER A 213 -0.91 -1.35 -0.26
N ASP A 214 0.11 -2.14 -0.59
CA ASP A 214 1.44 -2.00 0.02
C ASP A 214 2.04 -0.60 -0.24
N PRO A 215 2.64 0.07 0.76
CA PRO A 215 3.21 1.41 0.60
C PRO A 215 4.25 1.52 -0.51
N LYS A 216 5.01 0.47 -0.83
CA LYS A 216 5.97 0.50 -1.94
C LYS A 216 5.23 0.53 -3.27
N THR A 217 4.20 -0.29 -3.42
CA THR A 217 3.35 -0.29 -4.63
C THR A 217 2.69 1.07 -4.82
N LEU A 218 2.16 1.68 -3.76
CA LEU A 218 1.58 3.03 -3.82
C LEU A 218 2.63 4.10 -4.19
N LYS A 219 3.83 4.02 -3.62
CA LYS A 219 4.93 4.94 -3.95
C LYS A 219 5.36 4.80 -5.41
N GLU A 220 5.51 3.58 -5.90
CA GLU A 220 5.88 3.33 -7.30
C GLU A 220 4.77 3.80 -8.26
N LEU A 221 3.51 3.54 -7.92
CA LEU A 221 2.35 4.06 -8.64
C LEU A 221 2.37 5.59 -8.72
N ALA A 222 2.59 6.27 -7.60
CA ALA A 222 2.65 7.73 -7.54
C ALA A 222 3.78 8.30 -8.39
N ILE A 223 4.96 7.65 -8.39
CA ILE A 223 6.10 8.05 -9.22
C ILE A 223 5.75 7.92 -10.72
N LYS A 224 5.26 6.76 -11.15
CA LYS A 224 4.90 6.51 -12.56
C LYS A 224 3.79 7.45 -13.04
N THR A 225 2.77 7.65 -12.20
CA THR A 225 1.70 8.62 -12.46
C THR A 225 2.24 10.05 -12.59
N GLY A 226 3.14 10.46 -11.69
CA GLY A 226 3.78 11.77 -11.74
C GLY A 226 4.70 11.99 -12.95
N ILE A 227 5.25 10.92 -13.55
CA ILE A 227 5.99 11.02 -14.83
C ILE A 227 5.01 11.34 -15.96
N VAL A 228 3.94 10.57 -16.10
CA VAL A 228 2.92 10.77 -17.15
C VAL A 228 2.33 12.17 -17.06
N LYS A 229 1.88 12.58 -15.86
CA LYS A 229 1.31 13.91 -15.61
C LYS A 229 2.22 15.06 -16.01
N ARG A 230 3.53 14.94 -15.77
CA ARG A 230 4.51 15.97 -16.15
C ARG A 230 4.66 16.05 -17.66
N LEU A 231 4.74 14.91 -18.36
CA LEU A 231 4.85 14.87 -19.82
C LEU A 231 3.60 15.42 -20.51
N VAL A 232 2.40 15.12 -19.99
CA VAL A 232 1.14 15.71 -20.50
C VAL A 232 1.14 17.24 -20.36
N LYS A 233 1.59 17.77 -19.20
CA LYS A 233 1.71 19.22 -18.98
C LYS A 233 2.78 19.87 -19.85
N GLU A 234 3.90 19.19 -20.07
CA GLU A 234 4.98 19.64 -20.95
C GLU A 234 4.48 19.73 -22.39
N HIS A 235 3.78 18.71 -22.89
CA HIS A 235 3.14 18.72 -24.20
C HIS A 235 2.18 19.91 -24.35
N ALA A 236 1.28 20.11 -23.37
CA ALA A 236 0.34 21.22 -23.38
C ALA A 236 1.04 22.60 -23.36
N THR A 237 2.25 22.69 -22.80
CA THR A 237 3.05 23.92 -22.81
C THR A 237 3.62 24.17 -24.20
N TYR A 238 4.19 23.16 -24.85
CA TYR A 238 4.71 23.27 -26.22
C TYR A 238 3.61 23.57 -27.24
N VAL A 239 2.41 23.00 -27.09
CA VAL A 239 1.25 23.34 -27.94
C VAL A 239 0.92 24.83 -27.85
N LYS A 240 0.77 25.37 -26.63
CA LYS A 240 0.49 26.79 -26.41
C LYS A 240 1.59 27.71 -26.92
N GLU A 241 2.85 27.28 -26.81
CA GLU A 241 3.99 28.01 -27.35
C GLU A 241 3.94 28.05 -28.88
N ALA A 242 3.75 26.90 -29.53
CA ALA A 242 3.62 26.80 -30.98
C ALA A 242 2.44 27.62 -31.52
N GLU A 243 1.29 27.65 -30.82
CA GLU A 243 0.14 28.50 -31.17
C GLU A 243 0.51 29.99 -31.16
N LYS A 244 1.11 30.47 -30.07
CA LYS A 244 1.54 31.88 -29.94
C LYS A 244 2.57 32.28 -30.99
N GLU A 245 3.53 31.40 -31.26
CA GLU A 245 4.54 31.63 -32.29
C GLU A 245 3.92 31.63 -33.69
N THR A 246 2.97 30.74 -33.95
CA THR A 246 2.23 30.70 -35.23
C THR A 246 1.41 31.97 -35.44
N GLU A 247 0.71 32.46 -34.41
CA GLU A 247 -0.01 33.73 -34.47
C GLU A 247 0.93 34.91 -34.75
N LYS A 248 2.09 34.94 -34.09
CA LYS A 248 3.10 35.98 -34.32
C LYS A 248 3.66 35.89 -35.74
N LEU A 249 3.91 34.69 -36.26
CA LEU A 249 4.36 34.47 -37.63
C LEU A 249 3.34 34.97 -38.65
N ASN A 250 2.04 34.75 -38.39
CA ASN A 250 0.97 35.26 -39.26
C ASN A 250 0.95 36.79 -39.29
N LYS A 251 1.07 37.44 -38.13
CA LYS A 251 1.18 38.91 -38.05
C LYS A 251 2.41 39.45 -38.80
N MET A 252 3.55 38.77 -38.70
CA MET A 252 4.78 39.16 -39.42
C MET A 252 4.64 38.99 -40.95
N LYS A 253 3.81 38.05 -41.43
CA LYS A 253 3.52 37.88 -42.86
C LYS A 253 2.58 38.95 -43.41
N GLU A 254 1.71 39.51 -42.57
CA GLU A 254 0.76 40.56 -42.94
C GLU A 254 1.40 41.97 -42.94
N ASP A 255 2.50 42.16 -42.21
CA ASP A 255 3.20 43.43 -42.11
C ASP A 255 4.16 43.66 -43.31
N PRO A 256 3.88 44.62 -44.20
CA PRO A 256 4.72 44.88 -45.38
C PRO A 256 6.11 45.43 -45.05
N SER A 257 6.36 45.84 -43.80
CA SER A 257 7.64 46.38 -43.35
C SER A 257 8.65 45.31 -42.93
N VAL A 258 8.20 44.07 -42.74
CA VAL A 258 9.06 42.94 -42.35
C VAL A 258 9.59 42.25 -43.61
N ASP A 259 10.90 42.06 -43.68
CA ASP A 259 11.53 41.42 -44.83
C ASP A 259 11.32 39.89 -44.83
N GLU A 260 11.38 39.30 -46.03
CA GLU A 260 11.12 37.88 -46.26
C GLU A 260 12.13 36.96 -45.55
N TYR A 261 13.39 37.40 -45.38
CA TYR A 261 14.40 36.63 -44.65
C TYR A 261 14.02 36.50 -43.17
N THR A 262 13.56 37.59 -42.54
CA THR A 262 13.10 37.59 -41.15
C THR A 262 11.89 36.66 -40.97
N VAL A 263 10.91 36.70 -41.89
CA VAL A 263 9.74 35.80 -41.85
C VAL A 263 10.17 34.34 -41.99
N LYS A 264 11.07 34.03 -42.93
CA LYS A 264 11.57 32.67 -43.13
C LYS A 264 12.28 32.13 -41.89
N LYS A 265 13.18 32.93 -41.29
CA LYS A 265 13.92 32.53 -40.10
C LYS A 265 13.01 32.32 -38.89
N PHE A 266 12.01 33.17 -38.71
CA PHE A 266 11.02 32.97 -37.65
C PHE A 266 10.16 31.72 -37.91
N SER A 267 9.82 31.42 -39.18
CA SER A 267 9.14 30.18 -39.54
C SER A 267 9.95 28.94 -39.21
N GLU A 268 11.29 28.96 -39.34
CA GLU A 268 12.17 27.85 -38.93
C GLU A 268 12.08 27.62 -37.41
N VAL A 269 12.10 28.69 -36.61
CA VAL A 269 11.90 28.60 -35.14
C VAL A 269 10.55 27.98 -34.79
N VAL A 270 9.47 28.41 -35.44
CA VAL A 270 8.13 27.81 -35.21
C VAL A 270 8.13 26.32 -35.53
N GLN A 271 8.84 25.89 -36.58
CA GLN A 271 8.94 24.47 -36.94
C GLN A 271 9.76 23.68 -35.92
N GLU A 272 10.80 24.25 -35.33
CA GLU A 272 11.55 23.61 -34.24
C GLU A 272 10.65 23.37 -33.02
N THR A 273 9.88 24.38 -32.60
CA THR A 273 8.91 24.25 -31.49
C THR A 273 7.85 23.21 -31.80
N ARG A 274 7.29 23.21 -33.02
CA ARG A 274 6.31 22.20 -33.47
C ARG A 274 6.90 20.79 -33.49
N GLY A 275 8.17 20.65 -33.89
CA GLY A 275 8.88 19.38 -33.89
C GLY A 275 9.02 18.75 -32.50
N MET A 276 8.98 19.54 -31.43
CA MET A 276 9.05 19.03 -30.05
C MET A 276 7.74 18.40 -29.57
N ILE A 277 6.59 18.84 -30.07
CA ILE A 277 5.27 18.36 -29.66
C ILE A 277 5.11 16.83 -29.85
N PRO A 278 5.34 16.25 -31.05
CA PRO A 278 5.22 14.81 -31.24
C PRO A 278 6.28 14.02 -30.46
N VAL A 279 7.46 14.62 -30.19
CA VAL A 279 8.51 13.99 -29.37
C VAL A 279 8.04 13.82 -27.92
N VAL A 280 7.46 14.86 -27.34
CA VAL A 280 6.92 14.80 -25.97
C VAL A 280 5.68 13.91 -25.92
N ALA A 281 4.80 13.98 -26.93
CA ALA A 281 3.65 13.08 -27.05
C ALA A 281 4.08 11.60 -27.07
N GLY A 282 5.11 11.25 -27.85
CA GLY A 282 5.66 9.89 -27.91
C GLY A 282 6.24 9.42 -26.57
N LYS A 283 6.93 10.30 -25.83
CA LYS A 283 7.40 10.01 -24.46
C LYS A 283 6.23 9.78 -23.51
N ALA A 284 5.18 10.61 -23.59
CA ALA A 284 3.98 10.47 -22.77
C ALA A 284 3.28 9.14 -23.02
N HIS A 285 3.10 8.74 -24.28
CA HIS A 285 2.52 7.44 -24.65
C HIS A 285 3.33 6.26 -24.11
N LYS A 286 4.66 6.32 -24.23
CA LYS A 286 5.54 5.26 -23.70
C LYS A 286 5.39 5.15 -22.18
N ALA A 287 5.44 6.27 -21.46
CA ALA A 287 5.25 6.29 -20.01
C ALA A 287 3.85 5.82 -19.60
N ALA A 288 2.82 6.18 -20.37
CA ALA A 288 1.45 5.73 -20.15
C ALA A 288 1.31 4.22 -20.33
N LYS A 289 1.97 3.62 -21.33
CA LYS A 289 2.01 2.17 -21.52
C LYS A 289 2.70 1.44 -20.37
N GLU A 290 3.81 1.99 -19.86
CA GLU A 290 4.51 1.45 -18.68
C GLU A 290 3.65 1.55 -17.41
N LEU A 291 2.92 2.66 -17.24
CA LEU A 291 1.97 2.83 -16.14
C LEU A 291 0.79 1.86 -16.25
N GLN A 292 0.22 1.70 -17.45
CA GLN A 292 -0.87 0.77 -17.70
C GLN A 292 -0.48 -0.69 -17.37
N ALA A 293 0.70 -1.12 -17.82
CA ALA A 293 1.22 -2.46 -17.48
C ALA A 293 1.42 -2.64 -15.96
N PHE A 294 1.85 -1.58 -15.26
CA PHE A 294 1.97 -1.61 -13.81
C PHE A 294 0.62 -1.71 -13.09
N LEU A 295 -0.40 -0.98 -13.58
CA LEU A 295 -1.77 -1.04 -13.06
C LEU A 295 -2.36 -2.45 -13.24
N GLU A 296 -2.16 -3.07 -14.41
CA GLU A 296 -2.62 -4.43 -14.70
C GLU A 296 -1.94 -5.47 -13.79
N ALA A 297 -0.63 -5.38 -13.62
CA ALA A 297 0.13 -6.29 -12.76
C ALA A 297 -0.26 -6.20 -11.27
N ASN A 298 -0.80 -5.06 -10.83
CA ASN A 298 -1.14 -4.81 -9.44
C ASN A 298 -2.66 -4.59 -9.23
N GLN A 299 -3.49 -4.93 -10.21
CA GLN A 299 -4.91 -4.58 -10.25
C GLN A 299 -5.65 -5.03 -8.99
N GLY A 300 -5.48 -6.27 -8.54
CA GLY A 300 -6.22 -6.80 -7.38
C GLY A 300 -6.01 -6.01 -6.08
N SER A 301 -4.84 -5.37 -5.95
CA SER A 301 -4.45 -4.58 -4.78
C SER A 301 -4.78 -3.09 -4.92
N LEU A 302 -4.83 -2.56 -6.13
CA LEU A 302 -4.99 -1.13 -6.41
C LEU A 302 -6.42 -0.74 -6.86
N GLU A 303 -7.17 -1.67 -7.45
CA GLU A 303 -8.49 -1.36 -7.99
C GLU A 303 -9.45 -0.87 -6.89
N GLY A 304 -10.06 0.29 -7.14
CA GLY A 304 -10.95 0.97 -6.20
C GLY A 304 -10.26 1.96 -5.27
N THR A 305 -8.93 2.15 -5.34
CA THR A 305 -8.26 3.24 -4.61
C THR A 305 -8.26 4.55 -5.40
N ASP A 306 -8.14 5.67 -4.70
CA ASP A 306 -8.09 7.00 -5.31
C ASP A 306 -6.83 7.17 -6.19
N GLU A 307 -5.71 6.57 -5.78
CA GLU A 307 -4.46 6.55 -6.55
C GLU A 307 -4.62 5.80 -7.87
N TYR A 308 -5.34 4.67 -7.89
CA TYR A 308 -5.63 3.93 -9.11
C TYR A 308 -6.47 4.75 -10.08
N ASN A 309 -7.54 5.38 -9.58
CA ASN A 309 -8.41 6.23 -10.39
C ASN A 309 -7.63 7.41 -10.98
N ASN A 310 -6.80 8.08 -10.18
CA ASN A 310 -5.94 9.17 -10.64
C ASN A 310 -4.94 8.70 -11.70
N ALA A 311 -4.28 7.56 -11.49
CA ALA A 311 -3.37 6.98 -12.47
C ALA A 311 -4.07 6.67 -13.80
N PHE A 312 -5.28 6.10 -13.73
CA PHE A 312 -6.08 5.79 -14.91
C PHE A 312 -6.43 7.04 -15.72
N VAL A 313 -6.84 8.14 -15.07
CA VAL A 313 -7.12 9.42 -15.73
C VAL A 313 -5.89 9.97 -16.46
N GLU A 314 -4.71 9.90 -15.85
CA GLU A 314 -3.47 10.39 -16.47
C GLU A 314 -3.05 9.51 -17.66
N VAL A 315 -3.30 8.20 -17.62
CA VAL A 315 -3.11 7.30 -18.78
C VAL A 315 -4.02 7.70 -19.94
N GLN A 316 -5.31 7.93 -19.69
CA GLN A 316 -6.24 8.38 -20.73
C GLN A 316 -5.79 9.71 -21.33
N SER A 317 -5.45 10.68 -20.48
CA SER A 317 -4.97 12.00 -20.91
C SER A 317 -3.73 11.92 -21.80
N ALA A 318 -2.82 10.99 -21.53
CA ALA A 318 -1.62 10.79 -22.34
C ALA A 318 -1.91 10.10 -23.69
N ASN A 319 -2.86 9.16 -23.71
CA ASN A 319 -3.26 8.44 -24.93
C ASN A 319 -4.07 9.32 -25.90
N GLU A 320 -4.69 10.39 -25.40
CA GLU A 320 -5.41 11.37 -26.22
C GLU A 320 -4.46 12.38 -26.91
N LEU A 321 -3.18 12.41 -26.56
CA LEU A 321 -2.23 13.37 -27.15
C LEU A 321 -1.98 13.02 -28.63
N PRO A 322 -2.04 14.00 -29.56
CA PRO A 322 -1.77 13.73 -30.95
C PRO A 322 -0.26 13.47 -31.17
N LEU A 323 0.06 12.38 -31.88
CA LEU A 323 1.43 12.06 -32.27
C LEU A 323 1.93 12.85 -33.49
N PHE A 324 1.08 13.70 -34.06
CA PHE A 324 1.36 14.57 -35.18
C PHE A 324 0.81 15.95 -34.84
N TYR A 325 1.56 17.01 -35.16
CA TYR A 325 1.18 18.38 -34.87
C TYR A 325 1.38 19.29 -36.07
#